data_AF-A0A2V3IZ91-F1
#
_entry.id   AF-A0A2V3IZ91-F1
#
_cell.length_a   1.000
_cell.length_b   1.000
_cell.length_c   1.000
_cell.angle_alpha   90.00
_cell.angle_beta   90.00
_cell.angle_gamma   90.00
#
_symmetry.space_group_name_H-M   'P 1'
#
loop_
_entity.id
_entity.type
_entity.pdbx_description
1 polymer ?
#
loop_
_entity_poly.entity_id
_entity_poly.type
_entity_poly.pdbx_seq_one_letter_code
_entity_poly.pdbx_strand_id
1 'polypeptide(L)'
;MDGSGSQIGLIFFSHLDALNMLKDMQKNPGASDARVYIMGLDKAYEMVKAKPTPSGIRGSGGEEMTMVFRFYPDSKQVKAAEGLQRKMRLSSSVQGVPVFVAKGLTLRKGNENIVPLFLTKEDLDASWAKLRESNKHLPNSAPVAVGNLLYIIQQMESDEQPQLRNLGFFAPRASVEYVSKEQAGPTGQARLHQNPVNPQNNK
;
A
#
# COMPACT_ATOMS: atom_id res chain seq x y z
N MET A 1 -10.88 18.86 -9.22
CA MET A 1 -11.90 19.72 -8.60
C MET A 1 -13.22 18.98 -8.67
N ASP A 2 -13.41 17.98 -7.82
CA ASP A 2 -14.75 17.53 -7.46
C ASP A 2 -15.35 18.63 -6.57
N GLY A 3 -16.53 19.16 -6.89
CA GLY A 3 -17.14 20.31 -6.20
C GLY A 3 -17.56 20.04 -4.74
N SER A 4 -16.76 19.30 -3.98
CA SER A 4 -17.03 18.73 -2.65
C SER A 4 -16.42 19.52 -1.49
N GLY A 5 -15.82 20.71 -1.74
CA GLY A 5 -15.16 21.49 -0.69
C GLY A 5 -13.92 20.80 -0.09
N SER A 6 -13.36 19.80 -0.79
CA SER A 6 -12.25 18.98 -0.31
C SER A 6 -11.11 18.92 -1.33
N GLN A 7 -9.89 18.95 -0.83
CA GLN A 7 -8.67 18.58 -1.54
C GLN A 7 -8.33 17.13 -1.23
N ILE A 8 -7.82 16.42 -2.24
CA ILE A 8 -7.50 15.00 -2.13
C ILE A 8 -5.98 14.84 -2.20
N GLY A 9 -5.39 14.39 -1.09
CA GLY A 9 -4.02 13.88 -1.06
C GLY A 9 -3.99 12.43 -1.54
N LEU A 10 -3.13 12.13 -2.51
CA LEU A 10 -2.98 10.77 -3.06
C LEU A 10 -1.80 10.05 -2.43
N ILE A 11 -2.04 8.82 -1.98
CA ILE A 11 -1.00 7.91 -1.46
C ILE A 11 -0.84 6.75 -2.45
N PHE A 12 0.29 6.72 -3.14
CA PHE A 12 0.55 5.78 -4.23
C PHE A 12 1.13 4.46 -3.74
N PHE A 13 0.62 3.34 -4.28
CA PHE A 13 1.18 2.00 -4.05
C PHE A 13 2.26 1.61 -5.08
N SER A 14 2.51 2.49 -6.05
CA SER A 14 3.55 2.40 -7.07
C SER A 14 4.44 3.64 -7.00
N HIS A 15 5.73 3.46 -6.74
CA HIS A 15 6.68 4.57 -6.75
C HIS A 15 6.80 5.20 -8.15
N LEU A 16 6.63 4.41 -9.21
CA LEU A 16 6.62 4.92 -10.59
C LEU A 16 5.44 5.86 -10.84
N ASP A 17 4.25 5.53 -10.33
CA ASP A 17 3.07 6.39 -10.47
C ASP A 17 3.26 7.71 -9.71
N ALA A 18 3.83 7.65 -8.50
CA ALA A 18 4.18 8.83 -7.71
C ALA A 18 5.19 9.73 -8.43
N LEU A 19 6.24 9.15 -9.04
CA LEU A 19 7.27 9.88 -9.78
C LEU A 19 6.71 10.49 -11.08
N ASN A 20 5.84 9.76 -11.79
CA ASN A 20 5.17 10.28 -12.98
C ASN A 20 4.29 11.49 -12.63
N MET A 21 3.49 11.38 -11.56
CA MET A 21 2.69 12.51 -11.06
C MET A 21 3.57 13.69 -10.66
N LEU A 22 4.67 13.45 -9.93
CA LEU A 22 5.61 14.51 -9.56
C LEU A 22 6.16 15.23 -10.79
N LYS A 23 6.58 14.48 -11.82
CA LYS A 23 7.10 15.04 -13.08
C LYS A 23 6.06 15.93 -13.77
N ASP A 24 4.80 15.53 -13.74
CA ASP A 24 3.70 16.34 -14.29
C ASP A 24 3.42 17.58 -13.44
N MET A 25 3.46 17.48 -12.10
CA MET A 25 3.31 18.62 -11.19
C MET A 25 4.41 19.66 -11.38
N GLN A 26 5.66 19.22 -11.53
CA GLN A 26 6.81 20.11 -11.69
C GLN A 26 6.81 20.92 -13.01
N LYS A 27 5.92 20.60 -13.96
CA LYS A 27 5.68 21.45 -15.14
C LYS A 27 4.98 22.76 -14.77
N ASN A 28 4.30 22.80 -13.62
CA ASN A 28 3.67 24.00 -13.09
C ASN A 28 4.67 24.75 -12.18
N PRO A 29 5.00 26.03 -12.45
CA PRO A 29 5.96 26.79 -11.64
C PRO A 29 5.61 26.87 -10.15
N GLY A 30 4.31 26.85 -9.81
CA GLY A 30 3.83 26.87 -8.42
C GLY A 30 3.98 25.55 -7.66
N ALA A 31 4.52 24.50 -8.27
CA ALA A 31 4.75 23.19 -7.65
C ALA A 31 6.19 22.68 -7.88
N SER A 32 7.13 23.59 -8.15
CA SER A 32 8.53 23.25 -8.41
C SER A 32 9.25 22.60 -7.23
N ASP A 33 8.78 22.87 -6.01
CA ASP A 33 9.30 22.33 -4.76
C ASP A 33 8.64 21.01 -4.34
N ALA A 34 7.68 20.49 -5.13
CA ALA A 34 7.02 19.23 -4.87
C ALA A 34 8.03 18.07 -4.78
N ARG A 35 7.75 17.10 -3.90
CA ARG A 35 8.61 15.93 -3.65
C ARG A 35 7.76 14.70 -3.40
N VAL A 36 8.32 13.52 -3.71
CA VAL A 36 7.76 12.25 -3.24
C VAL A 36 8.19 12.04 -1.78
N TYR A 37 7.21 11.83 -0.90
CA TYR A 37 7.44 11.47 0.49
C TYR A 37 7.21 9.97 0.69
N ILE A 38 8.24 9.26 1.15
CA ILE A 38 8.18 7.82 1.44
C ILE A 38 7.62 7.63 2.85
N MET A 39 6.63 6.75 2.99
CA MET A 39 6.02 6.42 4.28
C MET A 39 5.69 4.93 4.38
N GLY A 40 5.58 4.44 5.62
CA GLY A 40 5.05 3.12 5.92
C GLY A 40 3.54 3.04 5.73
N LEU A 41 3.03 1.81 5.58
CA LEU A 41 1.59 1.54 5.41
C LEU A 41 0.78 1.89 6.66
N ASP A 42 1.37 1.76 7.84
CA ASP A 42 0.83 2.18 9.12
C ASP A 42 0.44 3.66 9.12
N LYS A 43 1.40 4.54 8.78
CA LYS A 43 1.15 5.99 8.68
C LYS A 43 0.16 6.31 7.56
N ALA A 44 0.30 5.64 6.42
CA ALA A 44 -0.62 5.83 5.29
C ALA A 44 -2.07 5.47 5.66
N TYR A 45 -2.25 4.41 6.44
CA TYR A 45 -3.56 3.97 6.90
C TYR A 45 -4.20 4.94 7.89
N GLU A 46 -3.44 5.46 8.86
CA GLU A 46 -3.90 6.53 9.75
C GLU A 46 -4.35 7.76 8.97
N MET A 47 -3.61 8.16 7.93
CA MET A 47 -3.96 9.31 7.09
C MET A 47 -5.27 9.11 6.33
N VAL A 48 -5.55 7.89 5.84
CA VAL A 48 -6.81 7.57 5.14
C VAL A 48 -7.99 7.47 6.10
N LYS A 49 -7.77 7.04 7.35
CA LYS A 49 -8.83 6.99 8.38
C LYS A 49 -9.15 8.36 8.99
N ALA A 50 -8.22 9.31 8.89
CA ALA A 50 -8.40 10.62 9.48
C ALA A 50 -9.64 11.33 8.93
N LYS A 51 -10.35 12.05 9.81
CA LYS A 51 -11.43 12.94 9.40
C LYS A 51 -10.88 14.07 8.52
N PRO A 52 -11.69 14.66 7.61
CA PRO A 52 -11.27 15.82 6.84
C PRO A 52 -10.72 16.92 7.75
N THR A 53 -9.53 17.43 7.45
CA THR A 53 -8.88 18.51 8.22
C THR A 53 -8.81 19.79 7.40
N PRO A 54 -8.76 20.99 7.99
CA PRO A 54 -8.54 22.22 7.24
C PRO A 54 -7.27 22.13 6.38
N SER A 55 -7.37 22.49 5.10
CA SER A 55 -6.25 22.44 4.15
C SER A 55 -5.39 23.70 4.19
N GLY A 56 -5.88 24.81 4.78
CA GLY A 56 -5.25 26.12 4.72
C GLY A 56 -5.48 26.84 3.38
N ILE A 57 -6.28 26.26 2.49
CA ILE A 57 -6.63 26.81 1.18
C ILE A 57 -8.12 27.17 1.19
N ARG A 58 -8.42 28.37 0.73
CA ARG A 58 -9.81 28.82 0.54
C ARG A 58 -10.27 28.56 -0.88
N GLY A 59 -11.50 28.07 -1.01
CA GLY A 59 -12.16 27.91 -2.29
C GLY A 59 -12.57 29.26 -2.90
N SER A 60 -13.16 29.21 -4.09
CA SER A 60 -13.54 30.41 -4.85
C SER A 60 -14.61 31.26 -4.16
N GLY A 61 -15.41 30.68 -3.26
CA GLY A 61 -16.40 31.39 -2.46
C GLY A 61 -15.89 31.82 -1.08
N GLY A 62 -14.59 31.66 -0.79
CA GLY A 62 -13.98 31.98 0.50
C GLY A 62 -14.15 30.91 1.57
N GLU A 63 -14.76 29.78 1.24
CA GLU A 63 -14.91 28.61 2.11
C GLU A 63 -13.57 27.94 2.41
N GLU A 64 -13.36 27.50 3.65
CA GLU A 64 -12.19 26.71 4.02
C GLU A 64 -12.31 25.32 3.40
N MET A 65 -11.35 24.96 2.55
CA MET A 65 -11.31 23.63 1.95
C MET A 65 -10.74 22.64 2.96
N THR A 66 -11.29 21.43 2.99
CA THR A 66 -10.73 20.34 3.81
C THR A 66 -9.74 19.49 3.01
N MET A 67 -8.91 18.71 3.68
CA MET A 67 -7.97 17.75 3.11
C MET A 67 -8.38 16.35 3.53
N VAL A 68 -8.45 15.44 2.55
CA VAL A 68 -8.66 14.00 2.77
C VAL A 68 -7.61 13.21 2.02
N PHE A 69 -7.15 12.10 2.60
CA PHE A 69 -6.19 11.22 1.94
C PHE A 69 -6.87 9.99 1.36
N ARG A 70 -6.45 9.57 0.17
CA ARG A 70 -6.94 8.37 -0.49
C ARG A 70 -5.79 7.53 -1.02
N PHE A 71 -5.95 6.22 -0.90
CA PHE A 71 -5.06 5.29 -1.59
C PHE A 71 -5.27 5.36 -3.09
N TYR A 72 -4.16 5.44 -3.81
CA TYR A 72 -4.08 5.36 -5.25
C TYR A 72 -3.47 3.99 -5.62
N PRO A 73 -4.29 3.02 -6.05
CA PRO A 73 -3.82 1.67 -6.34
C PRO A 73 -2.97 1.66 -7.60
N ASP A 74 -2.00 0.74 -7.67
CA ASP A 74 -1.28 0.45 -8.91
C ASP A 74 -2.26 -0.09 -9.96
N SER A 75 -2.40 0.63 -11.07
CA SER A 75 -3.32 0.30 -12.15
C SER A 75 -3.04 -1.07 -12.78
N LYS A 76 -1.78 -1.52 -12.79
CA LYS A 76 -1.39 -2.85 -13.27
C LYS A 76 -2.00 -3.94 -12.38
N GLN A 77 -1.97 -3.73 -11.07
CA GLN A 77 -2.49 -4.67 -10.09
C GLN A 77 -4.01 -4.70 -10.09
N VAL A 78 -4.66 -3.54 -10.28
CA VAL A 78 -6.12 -3.47 -10.49
C VAL A 78 -6.53 -4.33 -11.70
N LYS A 79 -5.88 -4.15 -12.86
CA LYS A 79 -6.14 -4.94 -14.07
C LYS A 79 -5.90 -6.45 -13.86
N ALA A 80 -4.85 -6.80 -13.12
CA ALA A 80 -4.55 -8.19 -12.80
C ALA A 80 -5.65 -8.82 -11.92
N ALA A 81 -6.09 -8.10 -10.90
CA ALA A 81 -7.17 -8.51 -10.01
C ALA A 81 -8.51 -8.67 -10.75
N GLU A 82 -8.88 -7.71 -11.61
CA GLU A 82 -10.08 -7.81 -12.44
C GLU A 82 -10.00 -9.01 -13.40
N GLY A 83 -8.81 -9.27 -13.98
CA GLY A 83 -8.57 -10.44 -14.82
C GLY A 83 -8.80 -11.77 -14.10
N LEU A 84 -8.45 -11.86 -12.81
CA LEU A 84 -8.71 -13.03 -11.98
C LEU A 84 -10.19 -13.16 -11.63
N GLN A 85 -10.86 -12.07 -11.25
CA GLN A 85 -12.29 -12.07 -10.94
C GLN A 85 -13.14 -12.49 -12.16
N ARG A 86 -12.80 -11.99 -13.37
CA ARG A 86 -13.45 -12.43 -14.61
C ARG A 86 -13.31 -13.93 -14.86
N LYS A 87 -12.13 -14.50 -14.63
CA LYS A 87 -11.89 -15.96 -14.77
C LYS A 87 -12.74 -16.78 -13.81
N MET A 88 -13.07 -16.23 -12.64
CA MET A 88 -13.93 -16.87 -11.63
C MET A 88 -15.42 -16.55 -11.82
N ARG A 89 -15.80 -15.82 -12.89
CA ARG A 89 -17.17 -15.35 -13.13
C ARG A 89 -17.74 -14.50 -11.98
N LEU A 90 -16.87 -13.78 -11.28
CA LEU A 90 -17.28 -12.78 -10.30
C LEU A 90 -17.60 -11.47 -11.05
N SER A 91 -18.77 -10.88 -10.77
CA SER A 91 -19.28 -9.69 -11.45
C SER A 91 -18.89 -8.37 -10.78
N SER A 92 -18.17 -8.41 -9.65
CA SER A 92 -17.75 -7.22 -8.93
C SER A 92 -16.52 -6.58 -9.57
N SER A 93 -16.49 -5.24 -9.58
CA SER A 93 -15.28 -4.49 -9.90
C SER A 93 -14.32 -4.51 -8.71
N VAL A 94 -13.03 -4.45 -8.99
CA VAL A 94 -12.01 -4.29 -7.95
C VAL A 94 -12.09 -2.87 -7.41
N GLN A 95 -12.49 -2.73 -6.15
CA GLN A 95 -12.47 -1.46 -5.45
C GLN A 95 -11.19 -1.33 -4.61
N GLY A 96 -10.57 -0.15 -4.60
CA GLY A 96 -9.41 0.15 -3.77
C GLY A 96 -8.12 -0.59 -4.19
N VAL A 97 -7.25 -0.84 -3.21
CA VAL A 97 -5.96 -1.51 -3.42
C VAL A 97 -6.15 -3.03 -3.36
N PRO A 98 -5.91 -3.77 -4.45
CA PRO A 98 -6.00 -5.22 -4.43
C PRO A 98 -4.84 -5.83 -3.66
N VAL A 99 -5.12 -6.92 -2.96
CA VAL A 99 -4.10 -7.83 -2.42
C VAL A 99 -4.34 -9.24 -2.96
N PHE A 100 -3.27 -10.00 -3.13
CA PHE A 100 -3.30 -11.33 -3.71
C PHE A 100 -2.80 -12.36 -2.70
N VAL A 101 -3.50 -13.47 -2.62
CA VAL A 101 -3.11 -14.62 -1.78
C VAL A 101 -3.23 -15.90 -2.59
N ALA A 102 -2.26 -16.81 -2.46
CA ALA A 102 -2.31 -18.11 -3.10
C ALA A 102 -2.72 -19.18 -2.08
N LYS A 103 -3.76 -19.96 -2.37
CA LYS A 103 -4.19 -21.05 -1.50
C LYS A 103 -3.07 -22.09 -1.40
N GLY A 104 -2.68 -22.44 -0.17
CA GLY A 104 -1.61 -23.41 0.11
C GLY A 104 -0.19 -22.82 0.08
N LEU A 105 -0.03 -21.53 -0.16
CA LEU A 105 1.25 -20.85 0.02
C LEU A 105 1.37 -20.36 1.46
N THR A 106 2.35 -20.89 2.18
CA THR A 106 2.77 -20.42 3.50
C THR A 106 4.26 -20.16 3.52
N LEU A 107 4.68 -19.19 4.32
CA LEU A 107 6.09 -18.88 4.57
C LEU A 107 6.39 -19.16 6.03
N ARG A 108 7.56 -19.73 6.30
CA ARG A 108 8.03 -19.93 7.66
C ARG A 108 8.83 -18.70 8.10
N LYS A 109 8.39 -18.05 9.17
CA LYS A 109 9.09 -16.94 9.83
C LYS A 109 9.43 -17.38 11.26
N GLY A 110 10.65 -17.85 11.46
CA GLY A 110 11.05 -18.48 12.72
C GLY A 110 10.24 -19.76 12.98
N ASN A 111 9.45 -19.76 14.05
CA ASN A 111 8.56 -20.86 14.43
C ASN A 111 7.11 -20.68 13.95
N GLU A 112 6.80 -19.57 13.29
CA GLU A 112 5.45 -19.26 12.83
C GLU A 112 5.30 -19.54 11.33
N ASN A 113 4.12 -20.01 10.95
CA ASN A 113 3.70 -20.12 9.55
C ASN A 113 2.79 -18.94 9.23
N ILE A 114 3.21 -18.12 8.27
CA ILE A 114 2.42 -16.98 7.81
C ILE A 114 1.85 -17.28 6.42
N VAL A 115 0.65 -16.77 6.16
CA VAL A 115 0.07 -16.74 4.82
C VAL A 115 0.39 -15.37 4.23
N PRO A 116 1.19 -15.30 3.16
CA PRO A 116 1.58 -14.02 2.58
C PRO A 116 0.45 -13.38 1.78
N LEU A 117 0.18 -12.10 2.07
CA LEU A 117 -0.65 -11.19 1.29
C LEU A 117 0.25 -10.31 0.43
N PHE A 118 0.26 -10.53 -0.87
CA PHE A 118 1.08 -9.76 -1.81
C PHE A 118 0.33 -8.54 -2.33
N LEU A 119 1.01 -7.40 -2.39
CA LEU A 119 0.50 -6.20 -3.07
C LEU A 119 0.69 -6.25 -4.59
N THR A 120 1.49 -7.18 -5.09
CA THR A 120 1.67 -7.41 -6.53
C THR A 120 1.41 -8.86 -6.92
N LYS A 121 0.81 -9.05 -8.09
CA LYS A 121 0.59 -10.37 -8.65
C LYS A 121 1.89 -11.06 -9.02
N GLU A 122 2.89 -10.30 -9.47
CA GLU A 122 4.19 -10.82 -9.88
C GLU A 122 4.97 -11.40 -8.70
N ASP A 123 4.93 -10.76 -7.53
CA ASP A 123 5.61 -11.27 -6.34
C ASP A 123 4.94 -12.54 -5.80
N LEU A 124 3.61 -12.65 -5.92
CA LEU A 124 2.90 -13.89 -5.65
C LEU A 124 3.35 -14.99 -6.61
N ASP A 125 3.36 -14.73 -7.91
CA ASP A 125 3.69 -15.73 -8.92
C ASP A 125 5.13 -16.24 -8.77
N ALA A 126 6.07 -15.34 -8.50
CA ALA A 126 7.46 -15.70 -8.22
C ALA A 126 7.58 -16.56 -6.95
N SER A 127 6.82 -16.24 -5.90
CA SER A 127 6.82 -17.01 -4.65
C SER A 127 6.19 -18.40 -4.85
N TRP A 128 5.13 -18.50 -5.65
CA TRP A 128 4.52 -19.77 -6.01
C TRP A 128 5.48 -20.64 -6.84
N ALA A 129 6.16 -20.06 -7.84
CA ALA A 129 7.14 -20.77 -8.64
C ALA A 129 8.25 -21.39 -7.78
N LYS A 130 8.77 -20.65 -6.80
CA LYS A 130 9.74 -21.16 -5.82
C LYS A 130 9.19 -22.31 -4.97
N LEU A 131 7.94 -22.20 -4.48
CA LEU A 131 7.31 -23.30 -3.74
C LEU A 131 7.19 -24.57 -4.61
N ARG A 132 6.92 -24.42 -5.91
CA ARG A 132 6.84 -25.55 -6.83
C ARG A 132 8.19 -26.21 -7.11
N GLU A 133 9.31 -25.51 -6.92
CA GLU A 133 10.64 -26.12 -7.07
C GLU A 133 10.84 -27.26 -6.07
N SER A 134 10.34 -27.09 -4.84
CA SER A 134 10.39 -28.12 -3.79
C SER A 134 9.16 -29.05 -3.77
N ASN A 135 8.03 -28.65 -4.37
CA ASN A 135 6.84 -29.49 -4.46
C ASN A 135 6.25 -29.52 -5.88
N LYS A 136 6.74 -30.48 -6.68
CA LYS A 136 6.39 -30.64 -8.11
C LYS A 136 4.93 -31.05 -8.36
N HIS A 137 4.22 -31.55 -7.34
CA HIS A 137 2.81 -31.95 -7.47
C HIS A 137 1.85 -30.74 -7.49
N LEU A 138 2.33 -29.55 -7.12
CA LEU A 138 1.52 -28.34 -7.14
C LEU A 138 1.21 -27.87 -8.57
N PRO A 139 0.00 -27.30 -8.80
CA PRO A 139 -0.43 -26.85 -10.11
C PRO A 139 0.48 -25.77 -10.69
N ASN A 140 0.55 -25.72 -12.03
CA ASN A 140 1.41 -24.79 -12.76
C ASN A 140 1.17 -23.33 -12.38
N SER A 141 -0.09 -22.95 -12.27
CA SER A 141 -0.53 -21.64 -11.82
C SER A 141 -1.05 -21.69 -10.39
N ALA A 142 -0.75 -20.65 -9.61
CA ALA A 142 -1.28 -20.51 -8.26
C ALA A 142 -2.82 -20.42 -8.26
N PRO A 143 -3.52 -21.11 -7.34
CA PRO A 143 -4.92 -20.84 -7.04
C PRO A 143 -5.01 -19.52 -6.25
N VAL A 144 -5.14 -18.40 -6.96
CA VAL A 144 -5.12 -17.05 -6.37
C VAL A 144 -6.51 -16.59 -5.94
N ALA A 145 -6.63 -16.01 -4.75
CA ALA A 145 -7.76 -15.18 -4.34
C ALA A 145 -7.34 -13.71 -4.25
N VAL A 146 -8.30 -12.81 -4.48
CA VAL A 146 -8.11 -11.36 -4.45
C VAL A 146 -8.88 -10.77 -3.27
N GLY A 147 -8.22 -9.94 -2.48
CA GLY A 147 -8.84 -9.16 -1.40
C GLY A 147 -8.68 -7.66 -1.60
N ASN A 148 -9.32 -6.88 -0.73
CA ASN A 148 -9.14 -5.43 -0.62
C ASN A 148 -8.28 -5.12 0.61
N LEU A 149 -7.20 -4.37 0.42
CA LEU A 149 -6.24 -4.05 1.47
C LEU A 149 -6.90 -3.36 2.68
N LEU A 150 -7.67 -2.30 2.42
CA LEU A 150 -8.25 -1.47 3.49
C LEU A 150 -9.23 -2.28 4.33
N TYR A 151 -10.08 -3.06 3.67
CA TYR A 151 -11.01 -3.97 4.33
C TYR A 151 -10.27 -4.98 5.21
N ILE A 152 -9.21 -5.63 4.69
CA ILE A 152 -8.45 -6.62 5.48
C ILE A 152 -7.79 -5.97 6.70
N ILE A 153 -7.20 -4.79 6.57
CA ILE A 153 -6.61 -4.08 7.72
C ILE A 153 -7.70 -3.75 8.75
N GLN A 154 -8.87 -3.25 8.33
CA GLN A 154 -9.99 -2.97 9.23
C GLN A 154 -10.50 -4.23 9.96
N GLN A 155 -10.53 -5.38 9.28
CA GLN A 155 -10.90 -6.65 9.91
C GLN A 155 -9.81 -7.18 10.86
N MET A 156 -8.54 -6.88 10.58
CA MET A 156 -7.46 -7.19 11.52
C MET A 156 -7.54 -6.33 12.79
N GLU A 157 -7.97 -5.06 12.68
CA GLU A 157 -8.16 -4.17 13.83
C GLU A 157 -9.32 -4.59 14.75
N SER A 158 -10.40 -5.16 14.20
CA SER A 158 -11.55 -5.58 15.03
C SER A 158 -11.25 -6.83 15.86
N ASP A 159 -10.20 -7.59 15.54
CA ASP A 159 -9.83 -8.88 16.13
C ASP A 159 -10.96 -9.94 16.14
N GLU A 160 -12.03 -9.71 15.36
CA GLU A 160 -13.19 -10.60 15.25
C GLU A 160 -12.89 -11.85 14.40
N GLN A 161 -11.77 -11.85 13.65
CA GLN A 161 -11.40 -12.91 12.73
C GLN A 161 -10.00 -13.47 13.05
N PRO A 162 -9.89 -14.45 13.97
CA PRO A 162 -8.61 -15.05 14.39
C PRO A 162 -7.76 -15.59 13.22
N GLN A 163 -8.40 -16.02 12.13
CA GLN A 163 -7.74 -16.47 10.90
C GLN A 163 -6.85 -15.40 10.25
N LEU A 164 -7.10 -14.11 10.53
CA LEU A 164 -6.32 -13.01 9.97
C LEU A 164 -4.99 -12.80 10.69
N ARG A 165 -4.82 -13.34 11.91
CA ARG A 165 -3.60 -13.18 12.73
C ARG A 165 -2.35 -13.78 12.08
N ASN A 166 -2.54 -14.80 11.24
CA ASN A 166 -1.44 -15.46 10.54
C ASN A 166 -1.16 -14.84 9.15
N LEU A 167 -1.86 -13.78 8.76
CA LEU A 167 -1.61 -13.10 7.49
C LEU A 167 -0.44 -12.11 7.65
N GLY A 168 0.44 -12.06 6.64
CA GLY A 168 1.53 -11.09 6.60
C GLY A 168 1.53 -10.32 5.29
N PHE A 169 1.59 -8.98 5.34
CA PHE A 169 1.71 -8.17 4.13
C PHE A 169 3.13 -8.20 3.56
N PHE A 170 3.21 -8.36 2.24
CA PHE A 170 4.45 -8.31 1.48
C PHE A 170 4.41 -7.11 0.54
N ALA A 171 5.30 -6.15 0.82
CA ALA A 171 5.50 -4.97 0.01
C ALA A 171 6.00 -5.36 -1.40
N PRO A 172 5.63 -4.59 -2.45
CA PRO A 172 6.16 -4.79 -3.80
C PRO A 172 7.69 -4.75 -3.78
N ARG A 173 8.36 -5.75 -4.38
CA ARG A 173 9.83 -5.79 -4.42
C ARG A 173 10.42 -4.50 -5.00
N ALA A 174 9.83 -4.00 -6.09
CA ALA A 174 10.26 -2.77 -6.75
C ALA A 174 10.17 -1.53 -5.83
N SER A 175 9.17 -1.48 -4.95
CA SER A 175 9.05 -0.39 -3.96
C SER A 175 10.09 -0.51 -2.85
N VAL A 176 10.39 -1.73 -2.38
CA VAL A 176 11.47 -1.95 -1.41
C VAL A 176 12.83 -1.53 -1.99
N GLU A 177 13.12 -1.95 -3.23
CA GLU A 177 14.34 -1.58 -3.93
C GLU A 177 14.47 -0.06 -4.12
N TYR A 178 13.38 0.62 -4.47
CA TYR A 178 13.33 2.08 -4.57
C TYR A 178 13.66 2.74 -3.23
N VAL A 179 13.01 2.32 -2.14
CA VAL A 179 13.26 2.86 -0.79
C VAL A 179 14.71 2.66 -0.37
N SER A 180 15.29 1.47 -0.61
CA SER A 180 16.69 1.20 -0.30
C SER A 180 17.65 2.10 -1.08
N LYS A 181 17.37 2.39 -2.37
CA LYS A 181 18.19 3.32 -3.17
C LYS A 181 18.11 4.75 -2.66
N GLU A 182 16.91 5.24 -2.35
CA GLU A 182 16.71 6.59 -1.82
C GLU A 182 17.36 6.77 -0.44
N GLN A 183 17.43 5.72 0.37
CA GLN A 183 18.13 5.74 1.66
C GLN A 183 19.65 5.63 1.54
N ALA A 184 20.17 5.12 0.42
CA ALA A 184 21.61 4.89 0.19
C ALA A 184 22.33 6.04 -0.55
N GLY A 185 21.64 7.15 -0.85
CA GLY A 185 22.20 8.26 -1.64
C GLY A 185 23.32 9.09 -0.96
N PRO A 186 24.10 9.90 -1.72
CA PRO A 186 25.30 10.60 -1.23
C PRO A 186 25.05 11.74 -0.25
N THR A 187 23.80 12.22 -0.16
CA THR A 187 23.37 13.21 0.81
C THR A 187 22.57 12.50 1.90
N GLY A 188 23.24 12.19 3.01
CA GLY A 188 22.66 11.64 4.23
C GLY A 188 21.69 12.59 4.94
N GLN A 189 20.64 13.07 4.26
CA GLN A 189 19.43 13.52 4.95
C GLN A 189 18.55 12.31 5.24
N ALA A 190 19.10 11.42 6.08
CA ALA A 190 18.30 10.59 6.94
C ALA A 190 17.52 11.53 7.87
N ARG A 191 16.28 11.84 7.53
CA ARG A 191 15.30 12.35 8.49
C ARG A 191 14.35 11.22 8.82
N LEU A 192 14.64 10.53 9.91
CA LEU A 192 13.67 10.28 10.96
C LEU A 192 14.43 9.95 12.25
N HIS A 193 14.54 10.97 13.10
CA HIS A 193 14.65 10.79 14.54
C HIS A 193 13.50 9.87 14.97
N GLN A 194 13.83 8.65 15.38
CA GLN A 194 13.02 7.98 16.39
C GLN A 194 13.41 8.64 17.71
N ASN A 195 12.49 9.36 18.34
CA ASN A 195 12.65 9.68 19.76
C ASN A 195 12.42 8.37 20.54
N PRO A 196 13.42 7.80 21.23
CA PRO A 196 13.11 6.88 22.32
C PRO A 196 12.52 7.72 23.47
N VAL A 197 11.28 7.41 23.84
CA VAL A 197 10.76 7.80 25.16
C VAL A 197 11.63 7.07 26.19
N ASN A 198 12.47 7.81 26.91
CA ASN A 198 13.26 7.26 27.99
C ASN A 198 12.45 7.37 29.28
N PRO A 199 12.04 6.27 29.93
CA PRO A 199 11.46 6.33 31.26
C PRO A 199 12.61 6.49 32.27
N GLN A 200 12.93 7.73 32.64
CA GLN A 200 13.78 7.96 33.81
C GLN A 200 12.92 8.06 35.08
N ASN A 201 13.06 7.01 35.88
CA ASN A 201 12.99 6.95 37.34
C ASN A 201 12.83 8.29 38.07
N ASN A 202 11.68 8.47 38.72
CA ASN A 202 11.62 9.28 39.94
C ASN A 202 12.14 8.43 41.11
N LYS A 203 13.23 8.89 41.72
CA LYS A 203 13.49 8.68 43.14
C LYS A 203 12.86 9.84 43.91
#